data_AF-A0A3N7CGH7-F1
#
_entry.id   AF-A0A3N7CGH7-F1
#
_cell.length_a   1.000
_cell.length_b   1.000
_cell.length_c   1.000
_cell.angle_alpha   90.00
_cell.angle_beta   90.00
_cell.angle_gamma   90.00
#
_symmetry.space_group_name_H-M   'P 1'
#
loop_
_entity.id
_entity.type
_entity.pdbx_description
1 polymer ?
#
loop_
_entity_poly.entity_id
_entity_poly.type
_entity_poly.pdbx_seq_one_letter_code
_entity_poly.pdbx_strand_id
1 'polypeptide(L)'
;MSSTQSLIALIKAEMKTAGLSYAALAEALGLSESSVKRMFAAGGEMPLSRVDEICRVLNTDFAELSQKLLAQAPLRRELSLAQERAVVADPKLLLMAICCLSQWSAEQILASYRLSEAEVTRYLAQLDSLGILELRPLNRYKLQVAKTFRWRPHGPVMNFFRDAVMADYFSGGFDGDGELLTLVHGQLSPQAARELTARLQRVAEDFARQHSLDQKLAEHEKRPYSMVLGMRSWLFEHFKHLQRAAKKT
;
A
#
# COMPACT_ATOMS: atom_id res chain seq x y z
N MET A 1 10.03 11.80 -5.92
CA MET A 1 9.70 12.86 -6.90
C MET A 1 9.55 14.16 -6.12
N SER A 2 10.10 15.28 -6.60
CA SER A 2 9.96 16.56 -5.87
C SER A 2 8.53 17.09 -6.00
N SER A 3 8.02 17.71 -4.94
CA SER A 3 6.66 18.28 -4.87
C SER A 3 6.35 19.23 -6.03
N THR A 4 7.35 19.99 -6.50
CA THR A 4 7.20 20.98 -7.58
C THR A 4 6.90 20.33 -8.94
N GLN A 5 7.55 19.21 -9.28
CA GLN A 5 7.29 18.53 -10.57
C GLN A 5 5.89 17.91 -10.61
N SER A 6 5.42 17.38 -9.49
CA SER A 6 4.06 16.84 -9.38
C SER A 6 3.00 17.94 -9.49
N LEU A 7 3.25 19.12 -8.91
CA LEU A 7 2.37 20.29 -9.07
C LEU A 7 2.31 20.75 -10.54
N ILE A 8 3.45 20.86 -11.23
CA ILE A 8 3.48 21.22 -12.66
C ILE A 8 2.70 20.21 -13.51
N ALA A 9 2.84 18.91 -13.22
CA ALA A 9 2.10 17.86 -13.93
C ALA A 9 0.59 17.97 -13.69
N LEU A 10 0.17 18.27 -12.46
CA LEU A 10 -1.24 18.49 -12.12
C LEU A 10 -1.82 19.71 -12.86
N ILE A 11 -1.11 20.85 -12.88
CA ILE A 11 -1.54 22.05 -13.61
C ILE A 11 -1.70 21.75 -15.10
N LYS A 12 -0.78 20.98 -15.71
CA LYS A 12 -0.93 20.54 -17.12
C LYS A 12 -2.18 19.69 -17.34
N ALA A 13 -2.52 18.82 -16.38
CA ALA A 13 -3.72 18.00 -16.47
C ALA A 13 -4.99 18.86 -16.38
N GLU A 14 -5.04 19.84 -15.46
CA GLU A 14 -6.16 20.78 -15.33
C GLU A 14 -6.33 21.65 -16.59
N MET A 15 -5.22 22.18 -17.14
CA MET A 15 -5.25 22.89 -18.43
C MET A 15 -5.86 22.03 -19.54
N LYS A 16 -5.45 20.76 -19.63
CA LYS A 16 -5.99 19.83 -20.63
C LYS A 16 -7.49 19.59 -20.44
N THR A 17 -7.94 19.43 -19.20
CA THR A 17 -9.37 19.25 -18.85
C THR A 17 -10.19 20.49 -19.20
N ALA A 18 -9.63 21.68 -18.98
CA ALA A 18 -10.25 22.96 -19.33
C ALA A 18 -10.15 23.32 -20.82
N GLY A 19 -9.52 22.47 -21.66
CA GLY A 19 -9.28 22.77 -23.07
C GLY A 19 -8.33 23.96 -23.30
N LEU A 20 -7.55 24.35 -22.28
CA LEU A 20 -6.68 25.53 -22.31
C LEU A 20 -5.32 25.18 -22.94
N SER A 21 -5.01 25.83 -24.07
CA SER A 21 -3.71 25.68 -24.74
C SER A 21 -2.64 26.57 -24.09
N TYR A 22 -1.36 26.29 -24.34
CA TYR A 22 -0.29 27.19 -23.90
C TYR A 22 -0.36 28.57 -24.54
N ALA A 23 -0.90 28.68 -25.76
CA ALA A 23 -1.10 29.97 -26.43
C ALA A 23 -2.20 30.79 -25.73
N ALA A 24 -3.34 30.16 -25.41
CA ALA A 24 -4.42 30.81 -24.68
C ALA A 24 -4.00 31.21 -23.26
N LEU A 25 -3.21 30.36 -22.58
CA LEU A 25 -2.64 30.71 -21.29
C LEU A 25 -1.64 31.89 -21.41
N ALA A 26 -0.84 31.92 -22.48
CA ALA A 26 0.10 33.01 -22.71
C ALA A 26 -0.62 34.36 -22.90
N GLU A 27 -1.71 34.37 -23.67
CA GLU A 27 -2.57 35.55 -23.82
C GLU A 27 -3.18 35.99 -22.49
N ALA A 28 -3.74 35.07 -21.71
CA ALA A 28 -4.34 35.36 -20.42
C ALA A 28 -3.33 35.91 -19.38
N LEU A 29 -2.06 35.50 -19.48
CA LEU A 29 -0.99 35.93 -18.59
C LEU A 29 -0.19 37.14 -19.12
N GLY A 30 -0.47 37.62 -20.34
CA GLY A 30 0.32 38.68 -20.99
C GLY A 30 1.78 38.28 -21.27
N LEU A 31 2.03 37.00 -21.56
CA LEU A 31 3.35 36.42 -21.81
C LEU A 31 3.47 35.91 -23.25
N SER A 32 4.71 35.64 -23.68
CA SER A 32 4.94 34.86 -24.91
C SER A 32 4.69 33.37 -24.67
N GLU A 33 4.17 32.66 -25.66
CA GLU A 33 3.98 31.20 -25.60
C GLU A 33 5.30 30.47 -25.29
N SER A 34 6.43 30.98 -25.81
CA SER A 34 7.78 30.47 -25.52
C SER A 34 8.16 30.60 -24.04
N SER A 35 7.69 31.63 -23.35
CA SER A 35 7.92 31.83 -21.92
C SER A 35 7.06 30.87 -21.09
N VAL A 36 5.80 30.66 -21.48
CA VAL A 36 4.93 29.64 -20.87
C VAL A 36 5.55 28.26 -21.01
N LYS A 37 5.98 27.87 -22.22
CA LYS A 37 6.64 26.57 -22.44
C LYS A 37 7.88 26.36 -21.57
N ARG A 38 8.70 27.41 -21.35
CA ARG A 38 9.86 27.35 -20.45
C ARG A 38 9.46 27.11 -18.99
N MET A 39 8.42 27.77 -18.49
CA MET A 39 7.95 27.59 -17.10
C MET A 39 7.47 26.16 -16.85
N PHE A 40 6.90 25.51 -17.87
CA PHE A 40 6.40 24.13 -17.79
C PHE A 40 7.43 23.06 -18.20
N ALA A 41 8.66 23.45 -18.57
CA ALA A 41 9.73 22.53 -18.97
C ALA A 41 10.39 21.84 -17.76
N ALA A 42 11.05 20.71 -18.01
CA ALA A 42 11.82 20.02 -16.97
C ALA A 42 13.00 20.90 -16.52
N GLY A 43 13.00 21.34 -15.26
CA GLY A 43 13.98 22.29 -14.72
C GLY A 43 13.63 23.77 -14.93
N GLY A 44 12.44 24.07 -15.46
CA GLY A 44 11.93 25.43 -15.51
C GLY A 44 11.56 25.94 -14.12
N GLU A 45 11.87 27.20 -13.85
CA GLU A 45 11.45 27.87 -12.62
C GLU A 45 10.09 28.54 -12.83
N MET A 46 9.15 28.24 -11.93
CA MET A 46 7.83 28.86 -11.89
C MET A 46 7.65 29.50 -10.51
N PRO A 47 7.69 30.84 -10.40
CA PRO A 47 7.40 31.54 -9.16
C PRO A 47 5.99 31.22 -8.66
N LEU A 48 5.78 31.21 -7.34
CA LEU A 48 4.45 30.98 -6.74
C LEU A 48 3.41 32.00 -7.21
N SER A 49 3.81 33.26 -7.43
CA SER A 49 2.92 34.28 -8.02
C SER A 49 2.36 33.85 -9.37
N ARG A 50 3.14 33.13 -10.17
CA ARG A 50 2.71 32.62 -11.47
C ARG A 50 1.74 31.46 -11.35
N VAL A 51 1.94 30.60 -10.34
CA VAL A 51 0.98 29.54 -10.02
C VAL A 51 -0.37 30.15 -9.68
N ASP A 52 -0.39 31.21 -8.86
CA ASP A 52 -1.60 31.94 -8.49
C ASP A 52 -2.33 32.53 -9.70
N GLU A 53 -1.60 33.14 -10.64
CA GLU A 53 -2.19 33.66 -11.88
C GLU A 53 -2.79 32.53 -12.73
N ILE A 54 -2.10 31.39 -12.84
CA ILE A 54 -2.60 30.23 -13.59
C ILE A 54 -3.86 29.65 -12.91
N CYS A 55 -3.90 29.58 -11.57
CA CYS A 55 -5.07 29.15 -10.82
C CYS A 55 -6.30 30.01 -11.15
N ARG A 56 -6.13 31.33 -11.22
CA ARG A 56 -7.20 32.27 -11.60
C ARG A 56 -7.73 32.00 -13.01
N VAL A 57 -6.83 31.75 -13.98
CA VAL A 57 -7.23 31.41 -15.35
C VAL A 57 -8.00 30.08 -15.41
N LEU A 58 -7.65 29.13 -14.54
CA LEU A 58 -8.28 27.81 -14.45
C LEU A 58 -9.52 27.78 -13.55
N ASN A 59 -9.96 28.92 -12.96
CA ASN A 59 -11.03 28.98 -11.97
C ASN A 59 -10.85 27.97 -10.81
N THR A 60 -9.62 27.84 -10.32
CA THR A 60 -9.28 27.03 -9.15
C THR A 60 -8.42 27.85 -8.20
N ASP A 61 -8.06 27.29 -7.05
CA ASP A 61 -7.11 27.89 -6.14
C ASP A 61 -5.99 26.92 -5.74
N PHE A 62 -5.00 27.44 -5.02
CA PHE A 62 -3.87 26.63 -4.57
C PHE A 62 -4.29 25.53 -3.57
N ALA A 63 -5.34 25.75 -2.78
CA ALA A 63 -5.83 24.76 -1.81
C ALA A 63 -6.47 23.56 -2.52
N GLU A 64 -7.29 23.80 -3.53
CA GLU A 64 -7.89 22.78 -4.39
C GLU A 64 -6.83 21.99 -5.16
N LEU A 65 -5.84 22.66 -5.76
CA LEU A 65 -4.73 21.99 -6.43
C LEU A 65 -3.94 21.11 -5.43
N SER A 66 -3.69 21.60 -4.22
CA SER A 66 -2.99 20.83 -3.18
C SER A 66 -3.80 19.60 -2.75
N GLN A 67 -5.12 19.73 -2.58
CA GLN A 67 -6.01 18.60 -2.28
C GLN A 67 -6.02 17.56 -3.41
N LYS A 68 -6.09 17.99 -4.68
CA LYS A 68 -6.01 17.09 -5.85
C LYS A 68 -4.65 16.40 -5.93
N LEU A 69 -3.56 17.10 -5.60
CA LEU A 69 -2.22 16.53 -5.57
C LEU A 69 -2.09 15.45 -4.49
N LEU A 70 -2.68 15.67 -3.31
CA LEU A 70 -2.76 14.69 -2.22
C LEU A 70 -3.63 13.49 -2.61
N ALA A 71 -4.75 13.72 -3.30
CA ALA A 71 -5.65 12.66 -3.78
C ALA A 71 -5.04 11.82 -4.92
N GLN A 72 -4.12 12.40 -5.70
CA GLN A 72 -3.38 11.72 -6.76
C GLN A 72 -2.05 11.11 -6.29
N ALA A 73 -1.68 11.32 -5.01
CA ALA A 73 -0.50 10.67 -4.46
C ALA A 73 -0.67 9.15 -4.60
N PRO A 74 0.32 8.44 -5.18
CA PRO A 74 0.21 7.00 -5.31
C PRO A 74 0.04 6.39 -3.93
N LEU A 75 -1.05 5.65 -3.74
CA LEU A 75 -1.33 4.92 -2.50
C LEU A 75 -0.08 4.16 -2.06
N ARG A 76 0.25 4.23 -0.76
CA ARG A 76 1.50 3.67 -0.25
C ARG A 76 1.50 2.15 -0.40
N ARG A 77 2.55 1.60 -1.02
CA ARG A 77 2.73 0.15 -1.15
C ARG A 77 3.27 -0.49 0.14
N GLU A 78 3.86 0.30 1.03
CA GLU A 78 4.42 -0.14 2.31
C GLU A 78 4.22 0.97 3.37
N LEU A 79 4.15 0.58 4.65
CA LEU A 79 4.21 1.55 5.75
C LEU A 79 5.64 2.04 5.98
N SER A 80 5.77 3.21 6.60
CA SER A 80 7.06 3.67 7.13
C SER A 80 7.47 2.84 8.35
N LEU A 81 8.76 2.84 8.69
CA LEU A 81 9.25 2.15 9.87
C LEU A 81 8.57 2.65 11.16
N ALA A 82 8.35 3.96 11.27
CA ALA A 82 7.68 4.57 12.41
C ALA A 82 6.22 4.12 12.51
N GLN A 83 5.52 4.04 11.37
CA GLN A 83 4.15 3.53 11.31
C GLN A 83 4.09 2.05 11.73
N GLU A 84 4.95 1.19 11.20
CA GLU A 84 4.97 -0.23 11.61
C GLU A 84 5.29 -0.40 13.10
N ARG A 85 6.21 0.40 13.66
CA ARG A 85 6.49 0.38 15.11
C ARG A 85 5.27 0.79 15.93
N ALA A 86 4.57 1.84 15.51
CA ALA A 86 3.38 2.31 16.21
C ALA A 86 2.27 1.25 16.20
N VAL A 87 2.03 0.61 15.06
CA VAL A 87 1.00 -0.44 14.93
C VAL A 87 1.32 -1.67 15.79
N VAL A 88 2.58 -2.10 15.84
CA VAL A 88 2.98 -3.31 16.61
C VAL A 88 3.06 -3.06 18.11
N ALA A 89 3.19 -1.80 18.55
CA ALA A 89 3.31 -1.46 19.96
C ALA A 89 2.05 -1.80 20.78
N ASP A 90 0.88 -1.88 20.14
CA ASP A 90 -0.36 -2.31 20.77
C ASP A 90 -0.96 -3.48 19.94
N PRO A 91 -1.06 -4.70 20.52
CA PRO A 91 -1.63 -5.86 19.83
C PRO A 91 -3.04 -5.64 19.28
N LYS A 92 -3.87 -4.84 19.96
CA LYS A 92 -5.24 -4.52 19.49
C LYS A 92 -5.21 -3.53 18.32
N LEU A 93 -4.23 -2.62 18.28
CA LEU A 93 -4.03 -1.73 17.13
C LEU A 93 -3.52 -2.51 15.91
N LEU A 94 -2.62 -3.49 16.12
CA LEU A 94 -2.18 -4.40 15.06
C LEU A 94 -3.35 -5.23 14.53
N LEU A 95 -4.18 -5.79 15.41
CA LEU A 95 -5.40 -6.49 15.03
C LEU A 95 -6.32 -5.59 14.21
N MET A 96 -6.58 -4.37 14.68
CA MET A 96 -7.39 -3.40 13.94
C MET A 96 -6.82 -3.11 12.56
N ALA A 97 -5.50 -2.93 12.43
CA ALA A 97 -4.84 -2.72 11.16
C ALA A 97 -5.06 -3.92 10.20
N ILE A 98 -4.89 -5.16 10.69
CA ILE A 98 -5.11 -6.38 9.89
C ILE A 98 -6.57 -6.50 9.43
N CYS A 99 -7.54 -6.26 10.33
CA CYS A 99 -8.96 -6.25 9.99
C CYS A 99 -9.28 -5.17 8.94
N CYS A 100 -8.74 -3.95 9.11
CA CYS A 100 -8.97 -2.85 8.18
C CYS A 100 -8.37 -3.13 6.80
N LEU A 101 -7.15 -3.67 6.74
CA LEU A 101 -6.49 -4.11 5.51
C LEU A 101 -7.29 -5.23 4.81
N SER A 102 -7.93 -6.08 5.60
CA SER A 102 -8.88 -7.10 5.14
C SER A 102 -10.27 -6.55 4.83
N GLN A 103 -10.47 -5.22 4.88
CA GLN A 103 -11.73 -4.52 4.58
C GLN A 103 -12.93 -4.92 5.48
N TRP A 104 -12.67 -5.23 6.75
CA TRP A 104 -13.74 -5.56 7.70
C TRP A 104 -14.48 -4.31 8.17
N SER A 105 -15.81 -4.37 8.22
CA SER A 105 -16.61 -3.34 8.87
C SER A 105 -16.40 -3.33 10.39
N ALA A 106 -16.68 -2.18 11.02
CA ALA A 106 -16.67 -2.07 12.49
C ALA A 106 -17.62 -3.09 13.15
N GLU A 107 -18.77 -3.35 12.52
CA GLU A 107 -19.76 -4.33 12.96
C GLU A 107 -19.18 -5.76 12.96
N GLN A 108 -18.50 -6.16 11.89
CA GLN A 108 -17.81 -7.46 11.83
C GLN A 108 -16.72 -7.57 12.90
N ILE A 109 -15.95 -6.50 13.12
CA ILE A 109 -14.90 -6.51 14.14
C ILE A 109 -15.49 -6.68 15.55
N LEU A 110 -16.57 -5.97 15.86
CA LEU A 110 -17.28 -6.09 17.14
C LEU A 110 -17.93 -7.45 17.33
N ALA A 111 -18.39 -8.09 16.25
CA ALA A 111 -18.97 -9.43 16.30
C ALA A 111 -17.92 -10.53 16.51
N SER A 112 -16.71 -10.36 15.99
CA SER A 112 -15.66 -11.39 16.05
C SER A 112 -14.69 -11.24 17.21
N TYR A 113 -14.47 -10.03 17.71
CA TYR A 113 -13.46 -9.75 18.73
C TYR A 113 -14.04 -9.11 19.98
N ARG A 114 -13.41 -9.40 21.13
CA ARG A 114 -13.75 -8.76 22.41
C ARG A 114 -13.20 -7.33 22.47
N LEU A 115 -13.82 -6.45 21.70
CA LEU A 115 -13.56 -5.02 21.67
C LEU A 115 -14.87 -4.27 21.91
N SER A 116 -14.80 -3.18 22.67
CA SER A 116 -15.91 -2.23 22.79
C SER A 116 -15.98 -1.31 21.58
N GLU A 117 -17.15 -0.74 21.32
CA GLU A 117 -17.33 0.25 20.26
C GLU A 117 -16.38 1.45 20.41
N ALA A 118 -16.19 1.91 21.66
CA ALA A 118 -15.25 2.97 21.99
C ALA A 118 -13.79 2.60 21.64
N GLU A 119 -13.37 1.35 21.88
CA GLU A 119 -12.05 0.87 21.48
C GLU A 119 -11.91 0.82 19.95
N VAL A 120 -12.92 0.33 19.23
CA VAL A 120 -12.91 0.29 17.77
C VAL A 120 -12.76 1.70 17.19
N THR A 121 -13.60 2.65 17.61
CA THR A 121 -13.52 4.05 17.17
C THR A 121 -12.15 4.66 17.50
N ARG A 122 -11.62 4.42 18.71
CA ARG A 122 -10.30 4.90 19.11
C ARG A 122 -9.20 4.35 18.19
N TYR A 123 -9.20 3.05 17.91
CA TYR A 123 -8.18 2.44 17.06
C TYR A 123 -8.30 2.87 15.60
N LEU A 124 -9.52 3.03 15.08
CA LEU A 124 -9.73 3.60 13.75
C LEU A 124 -9.17 5.03 13.67
N ALA A 125 -9.41 5.87 14.68
CA ALA A 125 -8.85 7.22 14.74
C ALA A 125 -7.32 7.21 14.85
N GLN A 126 -6.74 6.24 15.57
CA GLN A 126 -5.29 6.07 15.61
C GLN A 126 -4.72 5.68 14.23
N LEU A 127 -5.35 4.75 13.52
CA LEU A 127 -4.92 4.37 12.16
C LEU A 127 -5.08 5.51 11.15
N ASP A 128 -6.10 6.36 11.33
CA ASP A 128 -6.28 7.61 10.57
C ASP A 128 -5.15 8.59 10.82
N SER A 129 -4.79 8.83 12.08
CA SER A 129 -3.65 9.70 12.44
C SER A 129 -2.30 9.18 11.92
N LEU A 130 -2.17 7.85 11.80
CA LEU A 130 -1.00 7.22 11.19
C LEU A 130 -1.02 7.31 9.66
N GLY A 131 -2.11 7.77 9.04
CA GLY A 131 -2.26 7.86 7.58
C GLY A 131 -2.35 6.50 6.89
N ILE A 132 -2.82 5.47 7.61
CA ILE A 132 -3.05 4.12 7.08
C ILE A 132 -4.42 4.03 6.40
N LEU A 133 -5.40 4.73 6.97
CA LEU A 133 -6.75 4.88 6.45
C LEU A 133 -7.20 6.35 6.60
N GLU A 134 -8.34 6.67 6.02
CA GLU A 134 -9.12 7.89 6.22
C GLU A 134 -10.41 7.49 6.95
N LEU A 135 -10.59 7.97 8.18
CA LEU A 135 -11.78 7.70 8.97
C LEU A 135 -12.94 8.58 8.51
N ARG A 136 -14.13 7.99 8.41
CA ARG A 136 -15.38 8.60 7.96
C ARG A 136 -16.47 8.42 9.02
N PRO A 137 -17.57 9.20 8.95
CA PRO A 137 -18.69 9.06 9.87
C PRO A 137 -19.19 7.61 9.98
N LEU A 138 -19.69 7.26 11.16
CA LEU A 138 -20.21 5.92 11.49
C LEU A 138 -19.14 4.81 11.40
N ASN A 139 -17.90 5.10 11.81
CA ASN A 139 -16.77 4.15 11.79
C ASN A 139 -16.49 3.53 10.41
N ARG A 140 -16.93 4.19 9.34
CA ARG A 140 -16.57 3.85 7.96
C ARG A 140 -15.15 4.33 7.70
N TYR A 141 -14.43 3.71 6.78
CA TYR A 141 -13.09 4.16 6.45
C TYR A 141 -12.75 3.92 4.98
N LYS A 142 -11.72 4.60 4.51
CA LYS A 142 -11.11 4.38 3.19
C LYS A 142 -9.62 4.13 3.39
N LEU A 143 -9.10 2.99 2.92
CA LEU A 143 -7.67 2.70 3.02
C LEU A 143 -6.84 3.70 2.21
N GLN A 144 -5.74 4.18 2.81
CA GLN A 144 -4.74 5.06 2.18
C GLN A 144 -3.48 4.29 1.75
N VAL A 145 -3.56 2.96 1.79
CA VAL A 145 -2.56 2.03 1.28
C VAL A 145 -3.02 1.41 -0.05
N ALA A 146 -2.06 1.00 -0.88
CA ALA A 146 -2.35 0.38 -2.16
C ALA A 146 -2.97 -1.01 -1.97
N LYS A 147 -3.75 -1.49 -2.94
CA LYS A 147 -4.24 -2.88 -2.94
C LYS A 147 -3.11 -3.91 -2.90
N THR A 148 -1.94 -3.56 -3.44
CA THR A 148 -0.71 -4.37 -3.39
C THR A 148 0.13 -4.06 -2.15
N PHE A 149 -0.50 -3.64 -1.05
CA PHE A 149 0.19 -3.34 0.19
C PHE A 149 0.99 -4.55 0.67
N ARG A 150 2.22 -4.30 1.12
CA ARG A 150 3.11 -5.31 1.70
C ARG A 150 3.71 -4.76 2.98
N TRP A 151 3.78 -5.61 4.00
CA TRP A 151 4.62 -5.36 5.16
C TRP A 151 6.09 -5.42 4.76
N ARG A 152 6.93 -4.60 5.42
CA ARG A 152 8.38 -4.65 5.18
C ARG A 152 8.93 -6.02 5.59
N PRO A 153 9.70 -6.73 4.74
CA PRO A 153 10.19 -8.07 5.05
C PRO A 153 10.96 -8.19 6.39
N HIS A 154 11.72 -7.15 6.73
CA HIS A 154 12.47 -7.03 7.99
C HIS A 154 11.93 -5.91 8.90
N GLY A 155 10.65 -5.57 8.74
CA GLY A 155 9.97 -4.57 9.53
C GLY A 155 9.43 -5.10 10.86
N PRO A 156 9.08 -4.20 11.80
CA PRO A 156 8.50 -4.55 13.10
C PRO A 156 7.34 -5.55 13.02
N VAL A 157 6.44 -5.40 12.04
CA VAL A 157 5.27 -6.29 11.91
C VAL A 157 5.70 -7.69 11.51
N MET A 158 6.63 -7.82 10.55
CA MET A 158 7.16 -9.12 10.15
C MET A 158 8.04 -9.76 11.23
N ASN A 159 8.70 -8.96 12.08
CA ASN A 159 9.40 -9.48 13.26
C ASN A 159 8.41 -10.03 14.28
N PHE A 160 7.36 -9.27 14.62
CA PHE A 160 6.28 -9.77 15.49
C PHE A 160 5.66 -11.06 14.95
N PHE A 161 5.34 -11.11 13.64
CA PHE A 161 4.83 -12.32 13.02
C PHE A 161 5.80 -13.51 13.15
N ARG A 162 7.11 -13.27 12.95
CA ARG A 162 8.14 -14.31 13.12
C ARG A 162 8.24 -14.81 14.56
N ASP A 163 8.22 -13.90 15.52
CA ASP A 163 8.52 -14.22 16.91
C ASP A 163 7.30 -14.80 17.64
N ALA A 164 6.10 -14.28 17.34
CA ALA A 164 4.88 -14.59 18.09
C ALA A 164 3.90 -15.52 17.34
N VAL A 165 3.93 -15.55 16.00
CA VAL A 165 2.86 -16.21 15.20
C VAL A 165 3.36 -17.40 14.41
N MET A 166 4.59 -17.40 13.88
CA MET A 166 5.07 -18.48 13.02
C MET A 166 5.02 -19.86 13.69
N ALA A 167 5.42 -19.96 14.95
CA ALA A 167 5.45 -21.25 15.65
C ALA A 167 4.03 -21.85 15.78
N ASP A 168 3.05 -21.01 16.15
CA ASP A 168 1.64 -21.41 16.26
C ASP A 168 1.06 -21.77 14.89
N TYR A 169 1.23 -20.90 13.90
CA TYR A 169 0.72 -21.09 12.54
C TYR A 169 1.22 -22.38 11.88
N PHE A 170 2.53 -22.68 11.97
CA PHE A 170 3.12 -23.88 11.39
C PHE A 170 2.96 -25.13 12.28
N SER A 171 2.40 -25.01 13.49
CA SER A 171 2.02 -26.17 14.31
C SER A 171 0.69 -26.79 13.89
N GLY A 172 -0.11 -26.09 13.08
CA GLY A 172 -1.35 -26.61 12.50
C GLY A 172 -1.10 -27.77 11.52
N GLY A 173 -2.10 -28.64 11.36
CA GLY A 173 -2.02 -29.82 10.49
C GLY A 173 -2.08 -29.52 8.99
N PHE A 174 -2.65 -28.38 8.60
CA PHE A 174 -2.94 -28.01 7.21
C PHE A 174 -3.73 -29.09 6.44
N ASP A 175 -4.63 -29.79 7.14
CA ASP A 175 -5.47 -30.89 6.66
C ASP A 175 -6.95 -30.52 6.51
N GLY A 176 -7.30 -29.25 6.75
CA GLY A 176 -8.63 -28.69 6.49
C GLY A 176 -8.92 -28.43 5.01
N ASP A 177 -10.21 -28.22 4.70
CA ASP A 177 -10.64 -27.88 3.34
C ASP A 177 -10.09 -26.52 2.88
N GLY A 178 -9.32 -26.54 1.79
CA GLY A 178 -8.59 -25.37 1.28
C GLY A 178 -7.26 -25.09 1.99
N GLU A 179 -6.82 -25.95 2.92
CA GLU A 179 -5.52 -25.85 3.57
C GLU A 179 -4.46 -26.68 2.85
N LEU A 180 -3.22 -26.18 2.84
CA LEU A 180 -2.08 -26.88 2.23
C LEU A 180 -0.77 -26.39 2.84
N LEU A 181 0.07 -27.32 3.28
CA LEU A 181 1.48 -27.07 3.55
C LEU A 181 2.33 -27.98 2.66
N THR A 182 3.21 -27.40 1.84
CA THR A 182 4.08 -28.16 0.95
C THR A 182 5.51 -27.64 1.01
N LEU A 183 6.45 -28.57 1.12
CA LEU A 183 7.88 -28.30 1.03
C LEU A 183 8.41 -28.83 -0.31
N VAL A 184 9.00 -27.94 -1.12
CA VAL A 184 9.58 -28.30 -2.41
C VAL A 184 11.08 -27.98 -2.41
N HIS A 185 11.89 -28.89 -2.93
CA HIS A 185 13.34 -28.75 -3.05
C HIS A 185 13.76 -28.75 -4.52
N GLY A 186 14.71 -27.88 -4.87
CA GLY A 186 15.25 -27.81 -6.23
C GLY A 186 16.32 -26.76 -6.38
N GLN A 187 17.05 -26.83 -7.49
CA GLN A 187 17.99 -25.80 -7.92
C GLN A 187 17.40 -25.07 -9.12
N LEU A 188 17.41 -23.74 -9.07
CA LEU A 188 16.90 -22.88 -10.12
C LEU A 188 18.01 -21.91 -10.55
N SER A 189 18.01 -21.54 -11.83
CA SER A 189 18.80 -20.40 -12.27
C SER A 189 18.27 -19.11 -11.61
N PRO A 190 19.10 -18.07 -11.43
CA PRO A 190 18.65 -16.79 -10.88
C PRO A 190 17.50 -16.16 -11.70
N GLN A 191 17.47 -16.39 -13.01
CA GLN A 191 16.38 -15.93 -13.86
C GLN A 191 15.08 -16.68 -13.55
N ALA A 192 15.10 -18.01 -13.55
CA ALA A 192 13.93 -18.82 -13.22
C ALA A 192 13.39 -18.51 -11.82
N ALA A 193 14.28 -18.27 -10.85
CA ALA A 193 13.90 -17.84 -9.50
C ALA A 193 13.14 -16.50 -9.51
N ARG A 194 13.60 -15.50 -10.26
CA ARG A 194 12.89 -14.21 -10.39
C ARG A 194 11.51 -14.39 -11.03
N GLU A 195 11.42 -15.17 -12.11
CA GLU A 195 10.16 -15.44 -12.79
C GLU A 195 9.15 -16.17 -11.89
N LEU A 196 9.62 -17.16 -11.11
CA LEU A 196 8.78 -17.89 -10.17
C LEU A 196 8.32 -17.00 -9.01
N THR A 197 9.20 -16.14 -8.49
CA THR A 197 8.84 -15.14 -7.47
C THR A 197 7.74 -14.21 -7.97
N ALA A 198 7.83 -13.74 -9.23
CA ALA A 198 6.78 -12.92 -9.84
C ALA A 198 5.45 -13.67 -10.01
N ARG A 199 5.46 -15.00 -10.22
CA ARG A 199 4.23 -15.82 -10.22
C ARG A 199 3.64 -15.95 -8.82
N LEU A 200 4.45 -16.19 -7.79
CA LEU A 200 3.97 -16.21 -6.39
C LEU A 200 3.35 -14.87 -5.99
N GLN A 201 3.92 -13.75 -6.46
CA GLN A 201 3.32 -12.43 -6.24
C GLN A 201 1.94 -12.29 -6.88
N ARG A 202 1.74 -12.82 -8.10
CA ARG A 202 0.42 -12.84 -8.76
C ARG A 202 -0.59 -13.71 -8.00
N VAL A 203 -0.17 -14.85 -7.46
CA VAL A 203 -1.05 -15.69 -6.61
C VAL A 203 -1.54 -14.91 -5.38
N ALA A 204 -0.66 -14.12 -4.73
CA ALA A 204 -1.07 -13.26 -3.62
C ALA A 204 -2.07 -12.17 -4.07
N GLU A 205 -1.89 -11.59 -5.26
CA GLU A 205 -2.82 -10.61 -5.84
C GLU A 205 -4.19 -11.23 -6.16
N ASP A 206 -4.21 -12.47 -6.65
CA ASP A 206 -5.44 -13.20 -6.94
C ASP A 206 -6.20 -13.55 -5.67
N PHE A 207 -5.51 -13.94 -4.59
CA PHE A 207 -6.14 -14.11 -3.27
C PHE A 207 -6.80 -12.81 -2.79
N ALA A 208 -6.10 -11.68 -2.85
CA ALA A 208 -6.66 -10.39 -2.44
C ALA A 208 -7.86 -9.96 -3.30
N ARG A 209 -7.83 -10.27 -4.60
CA ARG A 209 -8.94 -10.05 -5.53
C ARG A 209 -10.15 -10.89 -5.17
N GLN A 210 -9.96 -12.20 -4.94
CA GLN A 210 -11.02 -13.13 -4.57
C GLN A 210 -11.66 -12.72 -3.23
N HIS A 211 -10.84 -12.42 -2.23
CA HIS A 211 -11.30 -11.88 -0.94
C HIS A 211 -12.21 -10.65 -1.10
N SER A 212 -11.86 -9.74 -2.02
CA SER A 212 -12.67 -8.55 -2.30
C SER A 212 -14.00 -8.87 -3.00
N LEU A 213 -14.05 -9.93 -3.82
CA LEU A 213 -15.29 -10.39 -4.46
C LEU A 213 -16.20 -11.04 -3.44
N ASP A 214 -15.63 -11.90 -2.59
CA ASP A 214 -16.37 -12.68 -1.61
C ASP A 214 -16.91 -11.82 -0.47
N GLN A 215 -16.42 -10.61 -0.25
CA GLN A 215 -17.01 -9.64 0.70
C GLN A 215 -18.52 -9.45 0.56
N LYS A 216 -19.07 -9.65 -0.65
CA LYS A 216 -20.52 -9.53 -0.92
C LYS A 216 -21.34 -10.76 -0.51
N LEU A 217 -20.71 -11.91 -0.29
CA LEU A 217 -21.38 -13.14 0.13
C LEU A 217 -21.82 -13.06 1.59
N ALA A 218 -22.74 -13.93 2.01
CA ALA A 218 -23.13 -14.00 3.41
C ALA A 218 -21.99 -14.58 4.27
N GLU A 219 -21.97 -14.26 5.57
CA GLU A 219 -20.89 -14.69 6.47
C GLU A 219 -20.76 -16.22 6.55
N HIS A 220 -21.88 -16.94 6.47
CA HIS A 220 -21.91 -18.42 6.51
C HIS A 220 -21.36 -19.08 5.23
N GLU A 221 -21.16 -18.31 4.15
CA GLU A 221 -20.60 -18.80 2.88
C GLU A 221 -19.09 -18.60 2.80
N LYS A 222 -18.47 -18.06 3.87
CA LYS A 222 -17.05 -17.73 3.90
C LYS A 222 -16.36 -18.37 5.09
N ARG A 223 -15.06 -18.63 4.93
CA ARG A 223 -14.17 -19.08 6.00
C ARG A 223 -12.91 -18.22 6.04
N PRO A 224 -12.29 -18.05 7.22
CA PRO A 224 -11.03 -17.34 7.32
C PRO A 224 -9.91 -18.20 6.71
N TYR A 225 -9.26 -17.69 5.67
CA TYR A 225 -8.06 -18.27 5.11
C TYR A 225 -6.89 -17.30 5.29
N SER A 226 -5.73 -17.84 5.65
CA SER A 226 -4.46 -17.10 5.65
C SER A 226 -3.50 -17.81 4.71
N MET A 227 -2.74 -17.04 3.94
CA MET A 227 -1.77 -17.60 2.99
C MET A 227 -0.39 -16.98 3.23
N VAL A 228 0.58 -17.84 3.53
CA VAL A 228 1.99 -17.47 3.65
C VAL A 228 2.74 -18.03 2.45
N LEU A 229 3.33 -17.15 1.64
CA LEU A 229 4.16 -17.54 0.50
C LEU A 229 5.61 -17.20 0.79
N GLY A 230 6.51 -18.16 0.56
CA GLY A 230 7.94 -17.97 0.77
C GLY A 230 8.76 -18.75 -0.24
N MET A 231 9.76 -18.08 -0.84
CA MET A 231 10.79 -18.72 -1.63
C MET A 231 12.13 -18.13 -1.21
N ARG A 232 13.07 -18.99 -0.79
CA ARG A 232 14.41 -18.56 -0.39
C ARG A 232 15.47 -19.45 -1.04
N SER A 233 16.55 -18.82 -1.48
CA SER A 233 17.80 -19.56 -1.69
C SER A 233 18.36 -19.87 -0.31
N TRP A 234 18.23 -21.11 0.12
CA TRP A 234 18.61 -21.52 1.46
C TRP A 234 19.20 -22.90 1.46
N LEU A 235 20.27 -23.04 2.22
CA LEU A 235 20.80 -24.30 2.64
C LEU A 235 20.39 -24.53 4.09
N PHE A 236 19.73 -25.65 4.35
CA PHE A 236 19.27 -26.03 5.68
C PHE A 236 20.46 -25.97 6.66
N GLU A 237 20.45 -25.00 7.59
CA GLU A 237 21.57 -24.76 8.53
C GLU A 237 21.92 -26.04 9.30
N HIS A 238 20.91 -26.82 9.68
CA HIS A 238 21.09 -28.08 10.39
C HIS A 238 21.94 -29.10 9.61
N PHE A 239 21.96 -29.04 8.26
CA PHE A 239 22.75 -29.94 7.41
C PHE A 239 24.03 -29.32 6.87
N LYS A 240 24.40 -28.09 7.27
CA LYS A 240 25.67 -27.48 6.84
C LYS A 240 26.89 -28.32 7.20
N HIS A 241 26.86 -28.98 8.35
CA HIS A 241 27.95 -29.85 8.80
C HIS A 241 28.14 -31.08 7.89
N LEU A 242 27.14 -31.42 7.07
CA LEU A 242 27.19 -32.51 6.08
C LEU A 242 27.66 -32.04 4.69
N GLN A 243 27.78 -30.72 4.46
CA GLN A 243 28.28 -30.22 3.18
C GLN A 243 29.77 -30.51 3.02
N ARG A 244 30.13 -31.05 1.87
CA ARG A 244 31.52 -31.11 1.44
C ARG A 244 32.04 -29.68 1.24
N ALA A 245 33.25 -29.41 1.72
CA ALA A 245 33.92 -28.14 1.45
C ALA A 245 33.97 -27.90 -0.06
N ALA A 246 33.60 -26.68 -0.49
CA ALA A 246 33.68 -26.31 -1.88
C ALA A 246 35.12 -26.50 -2.37
N LYS A 247 35.31 -27.25 -3.46
CA LYS A 247 36.60 -27.26 -4.16
C LYS A 247 36.83 -25.83 -4.64
N LYS A 248 37.80 -25.15 -4.05
CA LYS A 248 38.36 -23.91 -4.62
C LYS A 248 38.83 -24.29 -6.03
N THR A 249 38.17 -23.73 -7.03
CA THR A 249 38.56 -23.84 -8.43
C THR A 249 39.19 -22.51 -8.81
#